data_AF-A0A0K9YWK1-F1
#
_entry.id   AF-A0A0K9YWK1-F1
#
_cell.length_a   1.000
_cell.length_b   1.000
_cell.length_c   1.000
_cell.angle_alpha   90.00
_cell.angle_beta   90.00
_cell.angle_gamma   90.00
#
_symmetry.space_group_name_H-M   'P 1'
#
loop_
_entity.id
_entity.type
_entity.pdbx_description
1 polymer ?
#
loop_
_entity_poly.entity_id
_entity_poly.type
_entity_poly.pdbx_seq_one_letter_code
_entity_poly.pdbx_strand_id
1 'polypeptide(L)' 'MSKKDVLLQIEQLRKKLNDHYKEQRSITPELVELSVQLDHLLNKLNLHP' A
#
# COMPACT_ATOMS: atom_id res chain seq x y z
N MET A 1 -4.46 -9.64 13.47
CA MET A 1 -4.53 -8.20 13.11
C MET A 1 -5.99 -7.82 12.98
N SER A 2 -6.43 -6.73 13.58
CA SER A 2 -7.81 -6.25 13.41
C SER A 2 -7.98 -5.63 12.02
N LYS A 3 -9.20 -5.66 11.48
CA LYS A 3 -9.54 -4.95 10.23
C LYS A 3 -9.13 -3.47 10.27
N LYS A 4 -9.20 -2.84 11.46
CA LYS A 4 -8.74 -1.47 11.70
C LYS A 4 -7.23 -1.31 11.53
N ASP A 5 -6.43 -2.27 11.99
CA ASP A 5 -4.97 -2.25 11.82
C ASP A 5 -4.58 -2.38 10.34
N VAL A 6 -5.32 -3.19 9.58
CA VAL A 6 -5.09 -3.37 8.13
C VAL A 6 -5.42 -2.08 7.37
N LEU A 7 -6.53 -1.43 7.70
CA LEU A 7 -6.92 -0.14 7.10
C LEU A 7 -5.89 0.96 7.40
N LEU A 8 -5.37 1.02 8.63
CA LEU A 8 -4.33 1.98 9.00
C LEU A 8 -3.04 1.76 8.20
N GLN A 9 -2.62 0.50 8.03
CA GLN A 9 -1.45 0.16 7.22
C GLN A 9 -1.64 0.53 5.75
N ILE A 10 -2.83 0.33 5.20
CA ILE A 10 -3.18 0.75 3.83
C ILE A 10 -3.07 2.27 3.68
N GLU A 11 -3.59 3.03 4.64
CA GLU A 11 -3.51 4.49 4.60
C GLU A 11 -2.05 4.98 4.64
N GLN A 12 -1.23 4.39 5.50
CA GLN A 12 0.20 4.70 5.59
C GLN A 12 0.94 4.36 4.28
N LEU A 13 0.66 3.21 3.67
CA LEU A 13 1.25 2.80 2.39
C LEU A 13 0.81 3.69 1.23
N ARG A 14 -0.48 4.07 1.16
CA ARG A 14 -0.98 5.02 0.16
C ARG A 14 -0.31 6.38 0.27
N LYS A 15 -0.07 6.86 1.49
CA LYS A 15 0.63 8.12 1.72
C LYS A 15 2.08 8.05 1.23
N LYS A 16 2.82 7.00 1.60
CA LYS A 16 4.19 6.77 1.14
C LYS A 16 4.28 6.71 -0.39
N LEU A 17 3.41 5.92 -1.03
CA LEU A 17 3.36 5.85 -2.50
C LEU A 17 3.13 7.22 -3.12
N ASN A 18 2.17 8.01 -2.62
CA ASN A 18 1.93 9.36 -3.12
C ASN A 18 3.11 10.31 -2.94
N ASP A 19 3.82 10.22 -1.82
CA ASP A 19 5.01 11.04 -1.58
C ASP A 19 6.13 10.65 -2.55
N HIS A 20 6.37 9.34 -2.76
CA HIS A 20 7.31 8.85 -3.77
C HIS A 20 6.92 9.28 -5.20
N TYR A 21 5.64 9.23 -5.56
CA TYR A 21 5.15 9.68 -6.87
C TYR A 21 5.31 11.20 -7.11
N LYS A 22 5.25 12.00 -6.05
CA LYS A 22 5.49 13.45 -6.16
C LYS A 22 6.96 13.77 -6.41
N GLU A 23 7.87 13.01 -5.81
CA GLU A 23 9.31 13.24 -5.90
C GLU A 23 9.94 12.57 -7.12
N GLN A 24 9.40 11.42 -7.56
CA GLN A 24 9.96 10.63 -8.66
C GLN A 24 8.92 10.38 -9.74
N ARG A 25 9.18 10.86 -10.96
CA ARG A 25 8.34 10.61 -12.16
C ARG A 25 8.53 9.23 -12.77
N SER A 26 9.49 8.45 -12.26
CA SER A 26 9.85 7.14 -12.80
C SER A 26 9.43 6.05 -11.83
N ILE A 27 8.96 4.93 -12.39
CA ILE A 27 8.65 3.73 -11.60
C ILE A 27 9.98 3.15 -11.11
N THR A 28 10.21 3.22 -9.80
CA THR A 28 11.37 2.62 -9.16
C THR A 28 11.04 1.24 -8.59
N PRO A 29 12.05 0.37 -8.40
CA PRO A 29 11.86 -0.93 -7.75
C PRO A 29 11.17 -0.82 -6.37
N GLU A 30 11.52 0.20 -5.59
CA GLU A 30 10.91 0.47 -4.28
C GLU A 30 9.41 0.78 -4.41
N LEU A 31 9.03 1.52 -5.44
CA LEU A 31 7.64 1.87 -5.71
C LEU A 31 6.81 0.64 -6.15
N VAL A 32 7.44 -0.27 -6.90
CA VAL A 32 6.84 -1.57 -7.24
C VAL A 32 6.63 -2.40 -5.97
N GLU A 33 7.63 -2.47 -5.09
CA GLU A 33 7.53 -3.22 -3.84
C GLU A 33 6.42 -2.70 -2.92
N LEU A 34 6.34 -1.37 -2.76
CA LEU A 34 5.26 -0.72 -2.02
C LEU A 34 3.89 -1.00 -2.63
N SER A 35 3.79 -1.11 -3.95
CA SER A 35 2.54 -1.44 -4.65
C SER A 35 2.11 -2.90 -4.39
N VAL A 36 3.05 -3.85 -4.37
CA VAL A 36 2.78 -5.25 -4.01
C VAL A 36 2.33 -5.38 -2.55
N GLN A 37 2.96 -4.62 -1.64
CA GLN A 37 2.54 -4.60 -0.22
C GLN A 37 1.12 -4.06 -0.06
N LEU A 38 0.75 -3.03 -0.82
CA LEU A 38 -0.61 -2.51 -0.84
C LEU A 38 -1.62 -3.55 -1.35
N ASP A 39 -1.30 -4.25 -2.45
CA ASP A 39 -2.15 -5.30 -3.00
C ASP A 39 -2.39 -6.45 -2.00
N HIS A 40 -1.34 -6.89 -1.31
CA HIS A 40 -1.47 -7.90 -0.26
C HIS A 40 -2.38 -7.46 0.90
N LEU A 41 -2.33 -6.18 1.29
CA LEU A 41 -3.22 -5.66 2.35
C LEU A 41 -4.67 -5.54 1.88
N LEU A 42 -4.89 -5.16 0.62
CA LEU A 42 -6.22 -5.11 0.01
C LEU A 42 -6.83 -6.51 -0.12
N ASN A 43 -6.04 -7.50 -0.53
CA ASN A 43 -6.47 -8.89 -0.60
C ASN A 43 -6.84 -9.44 0.79
N LYS A 44 -6.12 -9.04 1.85
CA LYS A 44 -6.49 -9.37 3.24
C LYS A 44 -7.83 -8.75 3.68
N LEU A 45 -8.24 -7.63 3.10
CA LEU A 45 -9.57 -7.04 3.34
C LEU A 45 -10.67 -7.74 2.55
N ASN A 46 -10.38 -8.19 1.33
CA ASN A 46 -11.30 -8.88 0.44
C ASN A 46 -11.42 -10.39 0.72
N LEU A 47 -10.55 -10.95 1.57
CA LEU A 47 -10.62 -12.34 2.07
C LEU A 47 -11.77 -12.58 3.07
N HIS A 48 -12.75 -11.68 3.13
CA HIS A 48 -14.00 -11.89 3.85
C HIS A 48 -15.05 -12.41 2.85
N PRO A 49 -15.54 -13.67 2.98
CA PRO A 49 -16.75 -14.09 2.27
C PRO A 49 -17.97 -13.27 2.72
#